data_AF-A0A942WR69-F1
#
_entry.id   AF-A0A942WR69-F1
#
_cell.length_a   1.000
_cell.length_b   1.000
_cell.length_c   1.000
_cell.angle_alpha   90.00
_cell.angle_beta   90.00
_cell.angle_gamma   90.00
#
_symmetry.space_group_name_H-M   'P 1'
#
loop_
_entity.id
_entity.type
_entity.pdbx_description
1 polymer ?
#
loop_
_entity_poly.entity_id
_entity_poly.type
_entity_poly.pdbx_seq_one_letter_code
_entity_poly.pdbx_strand_id
1 'polypeptide(L)'
;MEKKLDLSKSVYDLVKEYPEVADIMKELGFSEITNKVMLNSVGKIMTIPKGAKMKGVSMIDIVGAFMKAGFTLEGEMPNLSGDDAETTGHPGVAPTEAATKSNVTDTSANVASSTVAANAVESNTPVSTTAPANTDENSETKAEDAVQDSERVEQLKGFLKRLGTGEDLGAVREDFASQFAHVEASEIMKAEQGLMREGTPLAEVQQLCDLHSALFHGSTIHEQMESEHAKVEAVLEAQEKSQSVVTLVETVGHPLNRLTEENKALDALIEATKVKVTDKTATVDDVNEVRQVSIHYAKKGDLLYPHLKVAYDISGPSMVMWTVDDDIRDGFGRLARAKSIDDAWYEEFDGLLTRAQEMIYKEQNILFPICAENFSTEEWYQIYKDTEQYEEIFGVERVAWTEAESALATQTTKVSGDDNTIALIGGSLTVDQLNAMLNTMPMEVTFVDHEDINRYFNDGEKVFKRPTTAIGRDVYSCHPPKIEPIVRGIIESFRKRERDNVAVWLEKVGRPFYVNYMAVRDQNNNYLGTLELVQDMQFAKDHFARTK
;
A
#
# COMPACT_ATOMS: atom_id res chain seq x y z
N MET A 1 1.10 12.20 48.51
CA MET A 1 1.33 12.68 47.13
C MET A 1 0.11 12.29 46.33
N GLU A 2 -0.49 13.22 45.59
CA GLU A 2 -1.53 12.87 44.61
C GLU A 2 -0.89 11.95 43.57
N LYS A 3 -1.47 10.76 43.36
CA LYS A 3 -1.01 9.86 42.30
C LYS A 3 -1.57 10.38 40.99
N LYS A 4 -0.70 10.89 40.13
CA LYS A 4 -1.08 11.53 38.88
C LYS A 4 -0.70 10.63 37.71
N LEU A 5 -1.67 10.31 36.86
CA LEU A 5 -1.48 9.41 35.72
C LEU A 5 -1.65 10.21 34.42
N ASP A 6 -0.57 10.31 33.65
CA ASP A 6 -0.56 10.93 32.33
C ASP A 6 -0.77 9.84 31.27
N LEU A 7 -1.95 9.81 30.67
CA LEU A 7 -2.34 8.76 29.71
C LEU A 7 -1.60 8.85 28.37
N SER A 8 -0.84 9.93 28.12
CA SER A 8 0.02 10.07 26.95
C SER A 8 1.33 9.29 27.07
N LYS A 9 1.75 8.95 28.30
CA LYS A 9 2.96 8.15 28.56
C LYS A 9 2.78 6.70 28.13
N SER A 10 3.91 6.04 27.84
CA SER A 10 3.91 4.62 27.53
C SER A 10 3.45 3.80 28.74
N VAL A 11 2.80 2.67 28.47
CA VAL A 11 2.38 1.72 29.51
C VAL A 11 3.58 1.25 30.33
N TYR A 12 4.74 1.07 29.70
CA TYR A 12 5.99 0.75 30.37
C TYR A 12 6.41 1.80 31.40
N ASP A 13 6.39 3.08 31.01
CA ASP A 13 6.79 4.18 31.91
C ASP A 13 5.80 4.35 33.06
N LEU A 14 4.50 4.18 32.79
CA LEU A 14 3.46 4.24 33.81
C LEU A 14 3.56 3.10 34.83
N VAL A 15 3.82 1.86 34.39
CA VAL A 15 4.03 0.72 35.29
C VAL A 15 5.34 0.85 36.07
N LYS A 16 6.37 1.45 35.46
CA LYS A 16 7.64 1.72 36.15
C LYS A 16 7.49 2.79 37.23
N GLU A 17 6.66 3.80 36.99
CA GLU A 17 6.36 4.89 37.92
C GLU A 17 5.40 4.42 39.02
N TYR A 18 4.39 3.62 38.66
CA TYR A 18 3.36 3.08 39.54
C TYR A 18 3.13 1.58 39.25
N PRO A 19 3.84 0.68 39.95
CA PRO A 19 3.75 -0.77 39.70
C PRO A 19 2.33 -1.33 39.75
N GLU A 20 1.45 -0.76 40.59
CA GLU A 20 0.05 -1.14 40.70
C GLU A 20 -0.78 -0.91 39.42
N VAL A 21 -0.30 -0.11 38.46
CA VAL A 21 -0.94 0.09 37.16
C VAL A 21 -1.03 -1.24 36.40
N ALA A 22 -0.03 -2.12 36.54
CA ALA A 22 -0.05 -3.43 35.87
C ALA A 22 -1.18 -4.32 36.38
N ASP A 23 -1.45 -4.30 37.69
CA ASP A 23 -2.49 -5.11 38.31
C ASP A 23 -3.89 -4.59 37.95
N ILE A 24 -4.09 -3.27 37.95
CA ILE A 24 -5.35 -2.64 37.54
C ILE A 24 -5.64 -2.94 36.06
N MET A 25 -4.65 -2.80 35.19
CA MET A 25 -4.79 -3.11 33.76
C MET A 25 -5.07 -4.60 33.52
N LYS A 26 -4.46 -5.50 34.29
CA LYS A 26 -4.76 -6.94 34.21
C LYS A 26 -6.22 -7.23 34.53
N GLU A 27 -6.79 -6.61 35.57
CA GLU A 27 -8.21 -6.76 35.92
C GLU A 27 -9.15 -6.25 34.83
N LEU A 28 -8.70 -5.28 34.02
CA LEU A 28 -9.41 -4.73 32.87
C LEU A 28 -9.20 -5.52 31.56
N GLY A 29 -8.58 -6.70 31.63
CA GLY A 29 -8.40 -7.60 30.47
C GLY A 29 -7.05 -7.49 29.75
N PHE A 30 -6.12 -6.68 30.24
CA PHE A 30 -4.77 -6.54 29.66
C PHE A 30 -3.76 -7.48 30.32
N SER A 31 -4.02 -8.79 30.30
CA SER A 31 -3.17 -9.78 30.99
C SER A 31 -1.72 -9.80 30.49
N GLU A 32 -1.48 -9.45 29.22
CA GLU A 32 -0.15 -9.43 28.60
C GLU A 32 0.82 -8.44 29.25
N ILE A 33 0.31 -7.38 29.90
CA ILE A 33 1.12 -6.35 30.57
C ILE A 33 1.98 -6.91 31.72
N THR A 34 1.57 -8.05 32.28
CA THR A 34 2.28 -8.71 33.38
C THR A 34 3.47 -9.54 32.91
N ASN A 35 3.57 -9.81 31.61
CA ASN A 35 4.73 -10.47 31.01
C ASN A 35 5.86 -9.44 30.83
N LYS A 36 7.01 -9.67 31.49
CA LYS A 36 8.16 -8.77 31.45
C LYS A 36 8.70 -8.54 30.03
N VAL A 37 8.63 -9.51 29.13
CA VAL A 37 9.10 -9.34 27.74
C VAL A 37 8.16 -8.38 27.01
N MET A 38 6.85 -8.62 27.08
CA MET A 38 5.83 -7.77 26.45
C MET A 38 5.83 -6.34 26.99
N LEU A 39 5.99 -6.17 28.30
CA LEU A 39 6.08 -4.84 28.92
C LEU A 39 7.33 -4.08 28.47
N ASN A 40 8.47 -4.76 28.31
CA ASN A 40 9.74 -4.14 27.88
C ASN A 40 9.86 -3.92 26.37
N SER A 41 8.96 -4.50 25.57
CA SER A 41 8.88 -4.33 24.11
C SER A 41 7.65 -3.48 23.72
N VAL A 42 6.48 -4.11 23.61
CA VAL A 42 5.22 -3.48 23.18
C VAL A 42 4.78 -2.41 24.18
N GLY A 43 4.99 -2.64 25.48
CA GLY A 43 4.65 -1.67 26.52
C GLY A 43 5.36 -0.32 26.39
N LYS A 44 6.53 -0.25 25.74
CA LYS A 44 7.27 1.01 25.52
C LYS A 44 6.70 1.88 24.40
N ILE A 45 5.99 1.27 23.46
CA ILE A 45 5.41 1.95 22.29
C ILE A 45 3.89 2.12 22.41
N MET A 46 3.26 1.41 23.34
CA MET A 46 1.82 1.43 23.58
C MET A 46 1.44 2.43 24.68
N THR A 47 0.35 3.17 24.49
CA THR A 47 -0.30 3.98 25.53
C THR A 47 -1.61 3.34 25.97
N ILE A 48 -2.13 3.69 27.15
CA ILE A 48 -3.39 3.14 27.67
C ILE A 48 -4.56 3.37 26.69
N PRO A 49 -4.76 4.57 26.10
CA PRO A 49 -5.84 4.79 25.12
C PRO A 49 -5.72 3.96 23.85
N LYS A 50 -4.49 3.75 23.36
CA LYS A 50 -4.25 2.88 22.18
C LYS A 50 -4.56 1.42 22.51
N GLY A 51 -4.12 0.94 23.67
CA GLY A 51 -4.44 -0.42 24.14
C GLY A 51 -5.95 -0.63 24.31
N ALA A 52 -6.66 0.35 24.88
CA ALA A 52 -8.11 0.34 25.04
C ALA A 52 -8.85 0.16 23.70
N LYS A 53 -8.48 0.96 22.69
CA LYS A 53 -9.04 0.86 21.34
C LYS A 53 -8.78 -0.50 20.70
N MET A 54 -7.58 -1.06 20.87
CA MET A 54 -7.20 -2.35 20.29
C MET A 54 -7.92 -3.55 20.93
N LYS A 55 -8.18 -3.49 22.25
CA LYS A 55 -8.87 -4.56 22.99
C LYS A 55 -10.39 -4.36 23.08
N GLY A 56 -10.91 -3.27 22.52
CA GLY A 56 -12.34 -2.92 22.61
C GLY A 56 -12.80 -2.62 24.03
N VAL A 57 -11.90 -2.18 24.92
CA VAL A 57 -12.21 -1.88 26.32
C VAL A 57 -12.56 -0.39 26.44
N SER A 58 -13.69 -0.09 27.08
CA SER A 58 -14.18 1.28 27.23
C SER A 58 -13.21 2.15 28.02
N MET A 59 -12.86 3.31 27.47
CA MET A 59 -12.02 4.29 28.18
C MET A 59 -12.68 4.80 29.46
N ILE A 60 -14.02 4.85 29.52
CA ILE A 60 -14.76 5.22 30.74
C ILE A 60 -14.48 4.21 31.86
N ASP A 61 -14.47 2.91 31.56
CA ASP A 61 -14.25 1.87 32.56
C ASP A 61 -12.80 1.88 33.06
N ILE A 62 -11.85 2.09 32.15
CA ILE A 62 -10.42 2.21 32.47
C ILE A 62 -10.18 3.42 33.37
N VAL A 63 -10.72 4.59 33.00
CA VAL A 63 -10.61 5.82 33.81
C VAL A 63 -11.27 5.62 35.17
N GLY A 64 -12.45 5.01 35.22
CA GLY A 64 -13.16 4.70 36.46
C GLY A 64 -12.37 3.80 37.40
N ALA A 65 -11.70 2.77 36.86
CA ALA A 65 -10.84 1.88 37.64
C ALA A 65 -9.62 2.60 38.24
N PHE A 66 -8.95 3.47 37.46
CA PHE A 66 -7.82 4.26 37.96
C PHE A 66 -8.25 5.29 39.01
N MET A 67 -9.38 5.98 38.82
CA MET A 67 -9.91 6.90 39.83
C MET A 67 -10.31 6.18 41.11
N LYS A 68 -10.93 5.00 41.01
CA LYS A 68 -11.24 4.15 42.17
C LYS A 68 -9.99 3.68 42.92
N ALA A 69 -8.89 3.45 42.19
CA ALA A 69 -7.58 3.13 42.77
C ALA A 69 -6.83 4.37 43.32
N GLY A 70 -7.43 5.57 43.26
CA GLY A 70 -6.89 6.80 43.84
C GLY A 70 -5.97 7.59 42.92
N PHE A 71 -6.01 7.35 41.61
CA PHE A 71 -5.30 8.16 40.62
C PHE A 71 -6.13 9.37 40.16
N THR A 72 -5.44 10.48 39.92
CA THR A 72 -5.97 11.66 39.23
C THR A 72 -5.35 11.70 37.85
N LEU A 73 -6.12 11.96 36.80
CA LEU A 73 -5.61 11.98 35.43
C LEU A 73 -5.07 13.38 35.08
N GLU A 74 -3.96 13.43 34.34
CA GLU A 74 -3.40 14.67 33.76
C GLU A 74 -3.23 14.51 32.23
N GLY A 75 -3.36 15.61 31.49
CA GLY A 75 -3.26 15.63 30.01
C GLY A 75 -4.61 15.79 29.30
N GLU A 76 -4.59 15.80 27.96
CA GLU A 76 -5.82 15.79 27.14
C GLU A 76 -6.59 14.48 27.38
N MET A 77 -7.83 14.59 27.87
CA MET A 77 -8.69 13.43 28.05
C MET A 77 -9.10 12.87 26.67
N PRO A 78 -8.94 11.56 26.42
CA PRO A 78 -9.49 10.92 25.23
C PRO A 78 -11.00 11.14 25.16
N ASN A 79 -11.59 11.21 23.96
CA ASN A 79 -13.03 11.40 23.82
C ASN A 79 -13.79 10.27 24.57
N LEU A 80 -14.63 10.65 25.54
CA LEU A 80 -15.34 9.72 26.43
C LEU A 80 -16.79 9.46 25.98
N SER A 81 -17.23 9.99 24.84
CA SER A 81 -18.52 9.62 24.25
C SER A 81 -18.40 8.28 23.52
N GLY A 82 -19.09 7.25 24.00
CA GLY A 82 -19.19 5.94 23.35
C GLY A 82 -20.12 5.95 22.13
N ASP A 83 -19.90 6.88 21.20
CA ASP A 83 -20.62 6.95 19.92
C ASP A 83 -19.74 7.76 18.95
N ASP A 84 -19.04 7.08 18.04
CA ASP A 84 -18.44 7.70 16.85
C ASP A 84 -19.12 7.08 15.62
N ALA A 85 -20.40 7.43 15.44
CA ALA A 85 -21.00 7.50 14.11
C ALA A 85 -20.78 8.91 13.58
N GLU A 86 -20.31 8.98 12.34
CA GLU A 86 -20.05 10.16 11.52
C GLU A 86 -20.95 11.36 11.82
N THR A 87 -20.37 12.57 11.93
CA THR A 87 -21.03 13.76 11.37
C THR A 87 -20.05 14.88 11.07
N THR A 88 -20.22 15.37 9.85
CA THR A 88 -19.64 16.53 9.21
C THR A 88 -19.96 17.83 9.96
N GLY A 89 -19.01 18.76 10.02
CA GLY A 89 -19.30 20.13 10.46
C GLY A 89 -18.08 21.02 10.63
N HIS A 90 -17.83 21.88 9.64
CA HIS A 90 -16.91 23.01 9.77
C HIS A 90 -17.46 24.09 10.75
N PRO A 91 -16.59 24.95 11.32
CA PRO A 91 -16.84 25.66 12.57
C PRO A 91 -17.20 27.15 12.41
N GLY A 92 -17.78 27.71 13.48
CA GLY A 92 -17.89 29.14 13.75
C GLY A 92 -19.19 29.43 14.50
N VAL A 93 -19.24 30.07 15.67
CA VAL A 93 -18.38 31.10 16.23
C VAL A 93 -18.55 31.11 17.77
N ALA A 94 -17.47 31.46 18.46
CA ALA A 94 -17.33 31.61 19.91
C ALA A 94 -18.05 32.89 20.46
N PRO A 95 -18.16 33.07 21.80
CA PRO A 95 -19.29 33.70 22.47
C PRO A 95 -19.08 35.17 22.83
N THR A 96 -20.18 35.91 23.08
CA THR A 96 -20.16 37.08 23.96
C THR A 96 -21.48 37.30 24.68
N GLU A 97 -21.34 37.89 25.86
CA GLU A 97 -22.25 37.99 26.99
C GLU A 97 -23.48 38.89 26.83
N ALA A 98 -24.39 38.66 27.77
CA ALA A 98 -25.55 39.43 28.21
C ALA A 98 -25.56 40.95 27.94
N ALA A 99 -26.68 41.44 27.40
CA ALA A 99 -27.29 42.70 27.80
C ALA A 99 -28.80 42.71 27.45
N THR A 100 -29.53 43.52 28.20
CA THR A 100 -30.95 43.45 28.49
C THR A 100 -31.81 44.32 27.55
N LYS A 101 -33.11 43.97 27.53
CA LYS A 101 -34.31 44.82 27.31
C LYS A 101 -34.82 45.11 25.90
N SER A 102 -36.11 44.74 25.76
CA SER A 102 -37.21 45.52 25.19
C SER A 102 -37.22 45.71 23.67
N ASN A 103 -38.33 45.79 22.95
CA ASN A 103 -39.77 45.57 23.11
C ASN A 103 -40.34 45.93 21.71
N VAL A 104 -41.61 45.63 21.45
CA VAL A 104 -42.47 46.31 20.44
C VAL A 104 -42.44 45.80 18.98
N THR A 105 -43.41 44.91 18.73
CA THR A 105 -44.52 44.94 17.74
C THR A 105 -44.31 45.19 16.25
N ASP A 106 -45.25 44.55 15.53
CA ASP A 106 -46.03 45.09 14.41
C ASP A 106 -45.36 45.04 13.03
N THR A 107 -46.04 44.70 11.94
CA THR A 107 -47.33 44.08 11.63
C THR A 107 -47.23 43.80 10.12
N SER A 108 -48.04 42.87 9.63
CA SER A 108 -48.72 42.97 8.33
C SER A 108 -47.88 43.01 7.03
N ALA A 109 -48.33 42.48 5.90
CA ALA A 109 -49.39 41.56 5.59
C ALA A 109 -49.26 41.29 4.07
N ASN A 110 -49.79 40.12 3.68
CA ASN A 110 -50.80 40.00 2.65
C ASN A 110 -50.42 39.70 1.19
N VAL A 111 -51.30 38.84 0.66
CA VAL A 111 -51.77 38.66 -0.73
C VAL A 111 -50.87 37.82 -1.64
N ALA A 112 -51.37 36.84 -2.41
CA ALA A 112 -52.57 36.00 -2.41
C ALA A 112 -52.43 35.04 -3.61
N SER A 113 -53.27 33.99 -3.56
CA SER A 113 -53.89 33.31 -4.70
C SER A 113 -53.03 32.35 -5.54
N SER A 114 -53.24 31.02 -5.43
CA SER A 114 -54.41 30.22 -5.91
C SER A 114 -54.43 30.16 -7.44
N THR A 115 -54.46 29.00 -8.13
CA THR A 115 -55.48 27.93 -8.07
C THR A 115 -55.04 26.78 -9.01
N VAL A 116 -55.08 25.49 -8.61
CA VAL A 116 -56.13 24.43 -8.89
C VAL A 116 -55.91 23.73 -10.26
N ALA A 117 -56.07 22.42 -10.52
CA ALA A 117 -56.62 21.20 -9.89
C ALA A 117 -56.01 19.97 -10.63
N ALA A 118 -55.74 18.82 -9.98
CA ALA A 118 -56.61 17.62 -9.75
C ALA A 118 -56.89 16.80 -11.04
N ASN A 119 -56.79 15.47 -11.12
CA ASN A 119 -57.37 14.34 -10.34
C ASN A 119 -56.70 13.03 -10.89
N ALA A 120 -56.76 11.80 -10.35
CA ALA A 120 -57.66 11.10 -9.42
C ALA A 120 -57.02 9.71 -9.05
N VAL A 121 -57.07 9.24 -7.78
CA VAL A 121 -57.94 8.13 -7.23
C VAL A 121 -57.27 6.74 -7.40
N GLU A 122 -57.13 5.78 -6.45
CA GLU A 122 -57.96 5.30 -5.34
C GLU A 122 -57.15 4.40 -4.35
N SER A 123 -57.34 4.63 -3.04
CA SER A 123 -57.67 3.66 -1.97
C SER A 123 -56.86 2.36 -1.70
N ASN A 124 -56.28 2.24 -0.50
CA ASN A 124 -56.79 1.43 0.64
C ASN A 124 -55.73 1.22 1.73
N THR A 125 -56.03 1.70 2.94
CA THR A 125 -55.43 1.31 4.24
C THR A 125 -56.08 0.02 4.78
N PRO A 126 -55.71 -0.49 5.97
CA PRO A 126 -54.46 -1.12 6.37
C PRO A 126 -54.75 -2.53 6.99
N VAL A 127 -53.76 -3.27 7.47
CA VAL A 127 -53.81 -4.02 8.76
C VAL A 127 -52.50 -4.76 9.04
N SER A 128 -52.11 -4.64 10.31
CA SER A 128 -51.02 -5.21 11.08
C SER A 128 -50.69 -6.71 10.87
N THR A 129 -49.40 -7.05 10.93
CA THR A 129 -48.93 -8.21 11.70
C THR A 129 -47.47 -8.06 12.11
N THR A 130 -47.24 -8.28 13.39
CA THR A 130 -45.97 -8.37 14.13
C THR A 130 -45.03 -9.46 13.61
N ALA A 131 -43.72 -9.19 13.55
CA ALA A 131 -42.67 -10.19 13.45
C ALA A 131 -41.52 -9.87 14.45
N PRO A 132 -40.81 -10.88 14.97
CA PRO A 132 -39.98 -10.79 16.18
C PRO A 132 -38.53 -10.41 15.89
N ALA A 133 -37.86 -9.96 16.95
CA ALA A 133 -36.42 -9.73 17.00
C ALA A 133 -35.64 -11.06 16.90
N ASN A 134 -34.66 -11.12 15.99
CA ASN A 134 -33.58 -12.11 16.01
C ASN A 134 -32.30 -11.42 16.48
N THR A 135 -31.93 -11.72 17.72
CA THR A 135 -30.57 -11.68 18.26
C THR A 135 -29.96 -13.07 18.12
N ASP A 136 -28.63 -13.14 18.04
CA ASP A 136 -27.79 -14.34 18.21
C ASP A 136 -27.70 -15.36 17.05
N GLU A 137 -27.05 -14.99 15.94
CA GLU A 137 -26.43 -15.99 15.03
C GLU A 137 -24.98 -15.65 14.60
N ASN A 138 -24.47 -14.45 14.87
CA ASN A 138 -23.15 -14.00 14.37
C ASN A 138 -22.00 -14.11 15.41
N SER A 139 -22.29 -14.63 16.61
CA SER A 139 -21.32 -14.84 17.69
C SER A 139 -20.82 -16.28 17.79
N GLU A 140 -21.61 -17.26 17.32
CA GLU A 140 -21.24 -18.68 17.38
C GLU A 140 -20.32 -19.05 16.21
N THR A 141 -20.57 -18.53 15.00
CA THR A 141 -19.73 -18.76 13.81
C THR A 141 -18.30 -18.23 13.97
N LYS A 142 -18.11 -17.04 14.58
CA LYS A 142 -16.77 -16.49 14.87
C LYS A 142 -16.01 -17.25 15.96
N ALA A 143 -16.73 -17.89 16.88
CA ALA A 143 -16.12 -18.68 17.94
C ALA A 143 -15.71 -20.07 17.43
N GLU A 144 -16.51 -20.67 16.54
CA GLU A 144 -16.18 -21.93 15.87
C GLU A 144 -14.98 -21.80 14.93
N ASP A 145 -14.93 -20.76 14.08
CA ASP A 145 -13.77 -20.49 13.20
C ASP A 145 -12.46 -20.30 13.99
N ALA A 146 -12.50 -19.56 15.11
CA ALA A 146 -11.32 -19.33 15.92
C ALA A 146 -10.81 -20.60 16.65
N VAL A 147 -11.70 -21.53 16.98
CA VAL A 147 -11.35 -22.81 17.59
C VAL A 147 -10.74 -23.76 16.55
N GLN A 148 -11.28 -23.76 15.33
CA GLN A 148 -10.81 -24.57 14.22
C GLN A 148 -9.42 -24.11 13.74
N ASP A 149 -9.19 -22.80 13.63
CA ASP A 149 -7.87 -22.21 13.33
C ASP A 149 -6.83 -22.59 14.40
N SER A 150 -7.20 -22.58 15.68
CA SER A 150 -6.30 -22.96 16.78
C SER A 150 -5.90 -24.43 16.74
N GLU A 151 -6.79 -25.32 16.32
CA GLU A 151 -6.50 -26.75 16.20
C GLU A 151 -5.58 -27.03 14.99
N ARG A 152 -5.80 -26.33 13.87
CA ARG A 152 -4.96 -26.38 12.67
C ARG A 152 -3.54 -25.91 12.93
N VAL A 153 -3.38 -24.79 13.63
CA VAL A 153 -2.08 -24.25 14.04
C VAL A 153 -1.29 -25.29 14.84
N GLU A 154 -1.92 -26.00 15.78
CA GLU A 154 -1.26 -27.05 16.58
C GLU A 154 -0.90 -28.29 15.74
N GLN A 155 -1.73 -28.68 14.78
CA GLN A 155 -1.41 -29.77 13.84
C GLN A 155 -0.17 -29.42 13.00
N LEU A 156 -0.10 -28.21 12.44
CA LEU A 156 1.04 -27.73 11.65
C LEU A 156 2.34 -27.65 12.48
N LYS A 157 2.27 -27.21 13.75
CA LYS A 157 3.42 -27.27 14.68
C LYS A 157 3.94 -28.70 14.86
N GLY A 158 3.03 -29.67 14.89
CA GLY A 158 3.37 -31.09 14.96
C GLY A 158 4.25 -31.55 13.80
N PHE A 159 3.88 -31.17 12.57
CA PHE A 159 4.65 -31.48 11.36
C PHE A 159 5.99 -30.74 11.31
N LEU A 160 6.01 -29.45 11.67
CA LEU A 160 7.26 -28.68 11.80
C LEU A 160 8.24 -29.31 12.79
N LYS A 161 7.75 -29.76 13.94
CA LYS A 161 8.57 -30.41 14.95
C LYS A 161 9.16 -31.72 14.44
N ARG A 162 8.39 -32.52 13.69
CA ARG A 162 8.85 -33.76 13.07
C ARG A 162 9.99 -33.51 12.08
N LEU A 163 9.84 -32.52 11.21
CA LEU A 163 10.90 -32.07 10.29
C LEU A 163 12.14 -31.57 11.04
N GLY A 164 11.95 -30.75 12.08
CA GLY A 164 13.04 -30.24 12.92
C GLY A 164 13.79 -31.32 13.71
N THR A 165 13.15 -32.47 13.98
CA THR A 165 13.79 -33.63 14.61
C THR A 165 14.55 -34.56 13.64
N GLY A 166 14.56 -34.23 12.34
CA GLY A 166 15.30 -34.97 11.32
C GLY A 166 14.55 -36.18 10.77
N GLU A 167 13.22 -36.21 10.88
CA GLU A 167 12.39 -37.21 10.20
C GLU A 167 12.47 -37.03 8.68
N ASP A 168 12.38 -38.15 7.94
CA ASP A 168 12.48 -38.13 6.48
C ASP A 168 11.34 -37.30 5.86
N LEU A 169 11.70 -36.36 4.98
CA LEU A 169 10.75 -35.45 4.34
C LEU A 169 9.66 -36.21 3.56
N GLY A 170 9.98 -37.36 2.95
CA GLY A 170 9.01 -38.17 2.23
C GLY A 170 7.92 -38.75 3.13
N ALA A 171 8.30 -39.27 4.31
CA ALA A 171 7.36 -39.81 5.28
C ALA A 171 6.47 -38.72 5.91
N VAL A 172 7.04 -37.58 6.25
CA VAL A 172 6.27 -36.44 6.78
C VAL A 172 5.30 -35.89 5.73
N ARG A 173 5.68 -35.90 4.44
CA ARG A 173 4.83 -35.52 3.31
C ARG A 173 3.63 -36.45 3.12
N GLU A 174 3.81 -37.77 3.19
CA GLU A 174 2.68 -38.72 3.09
C GLU A 174 1.66 -38.52 4.21
N ASP A 175 2.14 -38.37 5.45
CA ASP A 175 1.26 -38.14 6.60
C ASP A 175 0.54 -36.80 6.50
N PHE A 176 1.26 -35.75 6.09
CA PHE A 176 0.67 -34.44 5.85
C PHE A 176 -0.40 -34.50 4.76
N ALA A 177 -0.09 -35.14 3.63
CA ALA A 177 -1.02 -35.30 2.52
C ALA A 177 -2.29 -36.04 2.96
N SER A 178 -2.16 -37.10 3.76
CA SER A 178 -3.32 -37.87 4.24
C SER A 178 -4.21 -37.11 5.23
N GLN A 179 -3.63 -36.25 6.07
CA GLN A 179 -4.36 -35.50 7.10
C GLN A 179 -4.96 -34.19 6.58
N PHE A 180 -4.33 -33.61 5.55
CA PHE A 180 -4.72 -32.34 4.95
C PHE A 180 -5.37 -32.50 3.56
N ALA A 181 -5.63 -33.72 3.08
CA ALA A 181 -6.27 -33.99 1.78
C ALA A 181 -7.64 -33.32 1.58
N HIS A 182 -8.33 -32.95 2.66
CA HIS A 182 -9.65 -32.32 2.65
C HIS A 182 -9.64 -30.91 3.23
N VAL A 183 -8.46 -30.32 3.41
CA VAL A 183 -8.26 -29.03 4.07
C VAL A 183 -7.93 -28.01 3.00
N GLU A 184 -8.68 -26.91 2.98
CA GLU A 184 -8.49 -25.85 2.00
C GLU A 184 -7.10 -25.20 2.16
N ALA A 185 -6.47 -24.86 1.04
CA ALA A 185 -5.15 -24.21 1.05
C ALA A 185 -5.19 -22.89 1.85
N SER A 186 -6.30 -22.16 1.77
CA SER A 186 -6.51 -20.91 2.53
C SER A 186 -6.56 -21.13 4.05
N GLU A 187 -7.05 -22.27 4.54
CA GLU A 187 -7.02 -22.62 5.97
C GLU A 187 -5.61 -22.93 6.45
N ILE A 188 -4.84 -23.68 5.64
CA ILE A 188 -3.44 -23.99 5.95
C ILE A 188 -2.64 -22.69 6.04
N MET A 189 -2.90 -21.76 5.13
CA MET A 189 -2.23 -20.46 5.12
C MET A 189 -2.63 -19.53 6.27
N LYS A 190 -3.91 -19.49 6.65
CA LYS A 190 -4.35 -18.76 7.85
C LYS A 190 -3.64 -19.30 9.09
N ALA A 191 -3.48 -20.62 9.18
CA ALA A 191 -2.75 -21.26 10.24
C ALA A 191 -1.22 -20.96 10.17
N GLU A 192 -0.59 -20.94 8.99
CA GLU A 192 0.81 -20.49 8.82
C GLU A 192 1.01 -19.03 9.23
N GLN A 193 0.06 -18.14 8.91
CA GLN A 193 0.08 -16.75 9.34
C GLN A 193 -0.05 -16.65 10.86
N GLY A 194 -0.91 -17.48 11.47
CA GLY A 194 -0.98 -17.65 12.92
C GLY A 194 0.37 -18.03 13.53
N LEU A 195 1.08 -19.01 12.94
CA LEU A 195 2.41 -19.42 13.37
C LEU A 195 3.44 -18.29 13.31
N MET A 196 3.43 -17.50 12.24
CA MET A 196 4.30 -16.33 12.11
C MET A 196 3.98 -15.26 13.16
N ARG A 197 2.69 -15.03 13.44
CA ARG A 197 2.25 -14.07 14.47
C ARG A 197 2.66 -14.50 15.88
N GLU A 198 2.73 -15.81 16.12
CA GLU A 198 3.24 -16.41 17.36
C GLU A 198 4.78 -16.42 17.45
N GLY A 199 5.47 -15.98 16.40
CA GLY A 199 6.92 -15.82 16.38
C GLY A 199 7.70 -17.00 15.81
N THR A 200 7.03 -17.92 15.11
CA THR A 200 7.71 -19.02 14.39
C THR A 200 8.61 -18.45 13.28
N PRO A 201 9.89 -18.88 13.19
CA PRO A 201 10.81 -18.37 12.18
C PRO A 201 10.33 -18.60 10.74
N LEU A 202 10.55 -17.63 9.85
CA LEU A 202 10.17 -17.74 8.42
C LEU A 202 10.72 -19.01 7.76
N ALA A 203 11.97 -19.38 8.09
CA ALA A 203 12.61 -20.58 7.54
C ALA A 203 11.90 -21.88 7.94
N GLU A 204 11.26 -21.92 9.11
CA GLU A 204 10.46 -23.07 9.54
C GLU A 204 9.10 -23.05 8.84
N VAL A 205 8.42 -21.90 8.79
CA VAL A 205 7.16 -21.75 8.04
C VAL A 205 7.33 -22.09 6.56
N GLN A 206 8.49 -21.78 5.96
CA GLN A 206 8.81 -22.16 4.59
C GLN A 206 8.92 -23.69 4.38
N GLN A 207 9.24 -24.46 5.42
CA GLN A 207 9.19 -25.93 5.33
C GLN A 207 7.77 -26.46 5.29
N LEU A 208 6.80 -25.74 5.89
CA LEU A 208 5.39 -26.06 5.68
C LEU A 208 5.06 -25.87 4.20
N CYS A 209 5.51 -24.78 3.56
CA CYS A 209 5.43 -24.50 2.10
C CYS A 209 5.88 -25.65 1.20
N ASP A 210 6.94 -26.36 1.58
CA ASP A 210 7.42 -27.56 0.87
C ASP A 210 6.62 -28.85 1.16
N LEU A 211 5.75 -28.80 2.17
CA LEU A 211 4.92 -29.92 2.64
C LEU A 211 3.52 -29.87 2.02
N HIS A 212 2.87 -28.71 1.95
CA HIS A 212 1.64 -28.55 1.16
C HIS A 212 1.83 -28.53 -0.34
N SER A 213 3.01 -28.26 -0.89
CA SER A 213 3.26 -28.58 -2.31
C SER A 213 3.17 -30.10 -2.59
N ALA A 214 3.46 -30.94 -1.59
CA ALA A 214 3.37 -32.40 -1.72
C ALA A 214 1.92 -32.93 -1.80
N LEU A 215 0.93 -32.15 -1.34
CA LEU A 215 -0.49 -32.43 -1.64
C LEU A 215 -0.77 -32.41 -3.15
N PHE A 216 0.09 -31.76 -3.94
CA PHE A 216 -0.12 -31.51 -5.37
C PHE A 216 0.87 -32.26 -6.30
N HIS A 217 1.79 -33.09 -5.79
CA HIS A 217 2.94 -33.59 -6.59
C HIS A 217 3.11 -35.12 -6.69
N GLY A 218 2.11 -35.92 -6.31
CA GLY A 218 2.29 -37.36 -6.13
C GLY A 218 1.95 -38.31 -7.29
N SER A 219 1.30 -37.90 -8.38
CA SER A 219 0.83 -38.82 -9.42
C SER A 219 0.69 -38.12 -10.77
N THR A 220 0.97 -38.82 -11.87
CA THR A 220 1.07 -38.28 -13.23
C THR A 220 -0.09 -37.33 -13.57
N ILE A 221 0.28 -36.07 -13.74
CA ILE A 221 -0.55 -34.86 -13.76
C ILE A 221 -1.74 -34.95 -14.74
N HIS A 222 -1.63 -35.69 -15.84
CA HIS A 222 -2.65 -35.64 -16.90
C HIS A 222 -3.95 -36.43 -16.60
N GLU A 223 -3.90 -37.55 -15.88
CA GLU A 223 -5.08 -38.42 -15.65
C GLU A 223 -5.91 -38.01 -14.43
N GLN A 224 -5.30 -37.33 -13.44
CA GLN A 224 -6.02 -36.74 -12.32
C GLN A 224 -6.52 -35.33 -12.61
N MET A 225 -5.89 -34.57 -13.52
CA MET A 225 -6.42 -33.28 -13.95
C MET A 225 -7.85 -33.40 -14.48
N GLU A 226 -8.23 -34.41 -15.27
CA GLU A 226 -9.64 -34.54 -15.73
C GLU A 226 -10.61 -34.99 -14.61
N SER A 227 -10.17 -35.89 -13.72
CA SER A 227 -11.02 -36.43 -12.64
C SER A 227 -11.14 -35.52 -11.43
N GLU A 228 -10.13 -34.69 -11.16
CA GLU A 228 -10.11 -33.70 -10.09
C GLU A 228 -10.47 -32.31 -10.59
N HIS A 229 -10.27 -31.92 -11.86
CA HIS A 229 -10.97 -30.77 -12.43
C HIS A 229 -12.47 -30.96 -12.25
N ALA A 230 -13.05 -32.12 -12.58
CA ALA A 230 -14.48 -32.33 -12.41
C ALA A 230 -14.98 -32.27 -10.94
N LYS A 231 -14.11 -32.50 -9.94
CA LYS A 231 -14.47 -32.46 -8.52
C LYS A 231 -14.15 -31.12 -7.86
N VAL A 232 -13.02 -30.51 -8.22
CA VAL A 232 -12.61 -29.16 -7.81
C VAL A 232 -13.44 -28.11 -8.55
N GLU A 233 -13.84 -28.32 -9.80
CA GLU A 233 -14.79 -27.46 -10.53
C GLU A 233 -16.21 -27.63 -9.99
N ALA A 234 -16.63 -28.84 -9.58
CA ALA A 234 -17.90 -29.04 -8.87
C ALA A 234 -17.89 -28.51 -7.42
N VAL A 235 -16.73 -28.42 -6.77
CA VAL A 235 -16.54 -27.82 -5.44
C VAL A 235 -16.32 -26.30 -5.55
N LEU A 236 -15.72 -25.78 -6.62
CA LEU A 236 -15.61 -24.35 -6.99
C LEU A 236 -16.91 -23.79 -7.58
N GLU A 237 -17.79 -24.63 -8.10
CA GLU A 237 -19.19 -24.28 -8.39
C GLU A 237 -20.04 -24.28 -7.11
N ALA A 238 -19.59 -24.93 -6.03
CA ALA A 238 -20.30 -25.05 -4.75
C ALA A 238 -19.78 -24.12 -3.64
N GLN A 239 -18.50 -23.76 -3.67
CA GLN A 239 -17.90 -22.65 -2.92
C GLN A 239 -17.89 -21.45 -3.86
N GLU A 240 -18.62 -20.40 -3.51
CA GLU A 240 -18.49 -19.13 -4.20
C GLU A 240 -17.00 -18.74 -4.15
N LYS A 241 -16.28 -18.87 -5.29
CA LYS A 241 -15.23 -17.90 -5.61
C LYS A 241 -15.86 -16.57 -5.23
N SER A 242 -15.33 -15.86 -4.23
CA SER A 242 -15.92 -14.57 -3.83
C SER A 242 -16.26 -13.84 -5.13
N GLN A 243 -17.55 -13.52 -5.35
CA GLN A 243 -17.99 -12.97 -6.65
C GLN A 243 -17.09 -11.79 -7.08
N SER A 244 -16.41 -11.15 -6.13
CA SER A 244 -15.38 -10.14 -6.36
C SER A 244 -14.18 -10.61 -7.20
N VAL A 245 -13.49 -11.74 -6.91
CA VAL A 245 -12.26 -12.10 -7.63
C VAL A 245 -12.53 -12.44 -9.10
N VAL A 246 -13.63 -13.17 -9.36
CA VAL A 246 -14.04 -13.51 -10.73
C VAL A 246 -14.36 -12.23 -11.50
N THR A 247 -15.14 -11.34 -10.91
CA THR A 247 -15.50 -10.05 -11.53
C THR A 247 -14.25 -9.22 -11.87
N LEU A 248 -13.29 -9.12 -10.95
CA LEU A 248 -12.07 -8.33 -11.16
C LEU A 248 -11.11 -8.96 -12.17
N VAL A 249 -11.05 -10.29 -12.26
CA VAL A 249 -10.26 -11.01 -13.28
C VAL A 249 -10.91 -10.90 -14.67
N GLU A 250 -12.24 -10.82 -14.75
CA GLU A 250 -12.97 -10.65 -16.02
C GLU A 250 -13.06 -9.18 -16.48
N THR A 251 -12.86 -8.23 -15.56
CA THR A 251 -12.88 -6.81 -15.87
C THR A 251 -11.65 -6.43 -16.70
N VAL A 252 -11.85 -6.24 -18.00
CA VAL A 252 -10.79 -5.87 -18.94
C VAL A 252 -10.08 -4.59 -18.50
N GLY A 253 -8.75 -4.64 -18.45
CA GLY A 253 -7.90 -3.53 -18.02
C GLY A 253 -7.66 -3.46 -16.51
N HIS A 254 -8.43 -4.22 -15.70
CA HIS A 254 -8.16 -4.33 -14.27
C HIS A 254 -6.79 -4.98 -14.02
N PRO A 255 -6.03 -4.59 -12.98
CA PRO A 255 -4.73 -5.19 -12.68
C PRO A 255 -4.75 -6.72 -12.56
N LEU A 256 -5.75 -7.30 -11.90
CA LEU A 256 -5.91 -8.77 -11.81
C LEU A 256 -6.23 -9.43 -13.16
N ASN A 257 -7.00 -8.77 -14.03
CA ASN A 257 -7.24 -9.26 -15.39
C ASN A 257 -5.91 -9.36 -16.15
N ARG A 258 -5.10 -8.29 -16.13
CA ARG A 258 -3.80 -8.26 -16.80
C ARG A 258 -2.85 -9.33 -16.25
N LEU A 259 -2.71 -9.43 -14.93
CA LEU A 259 -1.85 -10.44 -14.30
C LEU A 259 -2.32 -11.87 -14.65
N THR A 260 -3.64 -12.09 -14.76
CA THR A 260 -4.19 -13.38 -15.18
C THR A 260 -3.89 -13.70 -16.63
N GLU A 261 -4.00 -12.73 -17.55
CA GLU A 261 -3.62 -12.92 -18.96
C GLU A 261 -2.12 -13.16 -19.13
N GLU A 262 -1.28 -12.48 -18.34
CA GLU A 262 0.16 -12.75 -18.29
C GLU A 262 0.46 -14.19 -17.83
N ASN A 263 -0.27 -14.68 -16.81
CA ASN A 263 -0.16 -16.06 -16.35
C ASN A 263 -0.60 -17.09 -17.39
N LYS A 264 -1.70 -16.84 -18.13
CA LYS A 264 -2.13 -17.72 -19.23
C LYS A 264 -1.09 -17.79 -20.35
N ALA A 265 -0.53 -16.63 -20.71
CA ALA A 265 0.49 -16.56 -21.75
C ALA A 265 1.79 -17.25 -21.31
N LEU A 266 2.19 -17.08 -20.04
CA LEU A 266 3.33 -17.78 -19.44
C LEU A 266 3.10 -19.29 -19.41
N ASP A 267 1.93 -19.78 -19.00
CA ASP A 267 1.64 -21.22 -18.93
C ASP A 267 1.74 -21.87 -20.32
N ALA A 268 1.13 -21.26 -21.33
CA ALA A 268 1.23 -21.72 -22.72
C ALA A 268 2.69 -21.74 -23.22
N LEU A 269 3.48 -20.73 -22.86
CA LEU A 269 4.90 -20.68 -23.18
C LEU A 269 5.70 -21.77 -22.47
N ILE A 270 5.40 -22.04 -21.19
CA ILE A 270 6.03 -23.10 -20.42
C ILE A 270 5.75 -24.46 -21.05
N GLU A 271 4.49 -24.77 -21.38
CA GLU A 271 4.11 -26.03 -22.01
C GLU A 271 4.84 -26.25 -23.35
N ALA A 272 4.88 -25.22 -24.19
CA ALA A 272 5.64 -25.28 -25.45
C ALA A 272 7.15 -25.48 -25.22
N THR A 273 7.70 -24.88 -24.15
CA THR A 273 9.12 -24.95 -23.81
C THR A 273 9.48 -26.31 -23.19
N LYS A 274 8.61 -26.91 -22.38
CA LYS A 274 8.80 -28.25 -21.79
C LYS A 274 8.98 -29.34 -22.85
N VAL A 275 8.27 -29.24 -23.97
CA VAL A 275 8.48 -30.13 -25.13
C VAL A 275 9.91 -29.99 -25.65
N LYS A 276 10.38 -28.75 -25.86
CA LYS A 276 11.76 -28.49 -26.33
C LYS A 276 12.82 -28.96 -25.32
N VAL A 277 12.56 -28.85 -24.02
CA VAL A 277 13.45 -29.32 -22.95
C VAL A 277 13.55 -30.85 -22.97
N THR A 278 12.41 -31.53 -23.09
CA THR A 278 12.34 -33.00 -23.21
C THR A 278 13.11 -33.50 -24.44
N ASP A 279 12.94 -32.82 -25.57
CA ASP A 279 13.62 -33.16 -26.83
C ASP A 279 15.09 -32.69 -26.86
N LYS A 280 15.56 -32.01 -25.81
CA LYS A 280 16.89 -31.36 -25.74
C LYS A 280 17.19 -30.45 -26.93
N THR A 281 16.18 -29.70 -27.35
CA THR A 281 16.27 -28.69 -28.41
C THR A 281 16.14 -27.26 -27.89
N ALA A 282 15.74 -27.08 -26.63
CA ALA A 282 15.67 -25.76 -26.00
C ALA A 282 17.05 -25.10 -25.91
N THR A 283 17.05 -23.78 -26.00
CA THR A 283 18.22 -22.91 -26.09
C THR A 283 18.17 -21.82 -25.02
N VAL A 284 19.25 -21.04 -24.92
CA VAL A 284 19.29 -19.84 -24.06
C VAL A 284 18.25 -18.79 -24.48
N ASP A 285 17.86 -18.74 -25.76
CA ASP A 285 16.83 -17.82 -26.22
C ASP A 285 15.46 -18.20 -25.66
N ASP A 286 15.13 -19.51 -25.61
CA ASP A 286 13.91 -20.00 -24.96
C ASP A 286 13.88 -19.65 -23.45
N VAL A 287 15.04 -19.72 -22.77
CA VAL A 287 15.15 -19.23 -21.38
C VAL A 287 14.87 -17.73 -21.30
N ASN A 288 15.42 -16.92 -22.22
CA ASN A 288 15.21 -15.48 -22.22
C ASN A 288 13.76 -15.10 -22.51
N GLU A 289 13.05 -15.87 -23.34
CA GLU A 289 11.62 -15.70 -23.58
C GLU A 289 10.81 -15.90 -22.29
N VAL A 290 11.03 -17.02 -21.57
CA VAL A 290 10.36 -17.32 -20.29
C VAL A 290 10.76 -16.32 -19.19
N ARG A 291 12.02 -15.87 -19.18
CA ARG A 291 12.59 -14.98 -18.15
C ARG A 291 11.91 -13.61 -18.07
N GLN A 292 11.11 -13.23 -19.07
CA GLN A 292 10.18 -12.09 -18.97
C GLN A 292 9.27 -12.16 -17.73
N VAL A 293 9.03 -13.36 -17.17
CA VAL A 293 8.30 -13.56 -15.90
C VAL A 293 8.88 -12.74 -14.74
N SER A 294 10.16 -12.37 -14.81
CA SER A 294 10.80 -11.48 -13.83
C SER A 294 10.07 -10.14 -13.68
N ILE A 295 9.48 -9.62 -14.76
CA ILE A 295 8.70 -8.38 -14.75
C ILE A 295 7.31 -8.62 -14.14
N HIS A 296 6.70 -9.78 -14.39
CA HIS A 296 5.46 -10.20 -13.72
C HIS A 296 5.67 -10.28 -12.20
N TYR A 297 6.75 -10.92 -11.78
CA TYR A 297 7.12 -11.05 -10.38
C TYR A 297 7.46 -9.70 -9.75
N ALA A 298 8.06 -8.76 -10.49
CA ALA A 298 8.25 -7.39 -10.02
C ALA A 298 6.90 -6.68 -9.79
N LYS A 299 5.94 -6.78 -10.73
CA LYS A 299 4.61 -6.18 -10.56
C LYS A 299 3.94 -6.65 -9.27
N LYS A 300 3.86 -7.96 -9.02
CA LYS A 300 3.24 -8.47 -7.78
C LYS A 300 4.09 -8.18 -6.53
N GLY A 301 5.42 -8.21 -6.66
CA GLY A 301 6.38 -7.93 -5.59
C GLY A 301 6.37 -6.49 -5.11
N ASP A 302 6.19 -5.54 -6.02
CA ASP A 302 6.22 -4.12 -5.71
C ASP A 302 4.81 -3.56 -5.40
N LEU A 303 3.77 -4.08 -6.08
CA LEU A 303 2.42 -3.51 -6.02
C LEU A 303 1.47 -4.26 -5.07
N LEU A 304 1.62 -5.58 -4.92
CA LEU A 304 0.66 -6.40 -4.14
C LEU A 304 1.21 -6.78 -2.77
N TYR A 305 2.42 -7.34 -2.70
CA TYR A 305 2.99 -7.84 -1.44
C TYR A 305 3.19 -6.77 -0.36
N PRO A 306 3.75 -5.58 -0.66
CA PRO A 306 3.95 -4.54 0.34
C PRO A 306 2.61 -3.98 0.80
N HIS A 307 1.63 -3.88 -0.10
CA HIS A 307 0.29 -3.39 0.22
C HIS A 307 -0.45 -4.34 1.16
N LEU A 308 -0.48 -5.65 0.86
CA LEU A 308 -1.01 -6.68 1.76
C LEU A 308 -0.37 -6.62 3.15
N LYS A 309 0.95 -6.44 3.21
CA LYS A 309 1.68 -6.38 4.48
C LYS A 309 1.37 -5.10 5.28
N VAL A 310 1.45 -3.94 4.64
CA VAL A 310 1.42 -2.65 5.34
C VAL A 310 -0.01 -2.22 5.66
N ALA A 311 -0.94 -2.38 4.72
CA ALA A 311 -2.33 -1.94 4.88
C ALA A 311 -3.19 -2.99 5.60
N TYR A 312 -2.91 -4.28 5.41
CA TYR A 312 -3.78 -5.37 5.88
C TYR A 312 -3.14 -6.30 6.93
N ASP A 313 -1.85 -6.13 7.26
CA ASP A 313 -1.10 -7.04 8.15
C ASP A 313 -1.10 -8.52 7.66
N ILE A 314 -1.21 -8.71 6.34
CA ILE A 314 -1.18 -10.02 5.67
C ILE A 314 0.19 -10.21 5.03
N SER A 315 1.12 -10.82 5.76
CA SER A 315 2.52 -10.99 5.29
C SER A 315 2.95 -12.42 5.02
N GLY A 316 2.29 -13.43 5.61
CA GLY A 316 2.82 -14.80 5.57
C GLY A 316 2.93 -15.39 4.16
N PRO A 317 1.82 -15.45 3.41
CA PRO A 317 1.81 -16.02 2.06
C PRO A 317 2.67 -15.25 1.07
N SER A 318 2.62 -13.92 1.14
CA SER A 318 3.34 -13.02 0.23
C SER A 318 4.86 -13.11 0.41
N MET A 319 5.36 -13.24 1.65
CA MET A 319 6.81 -13.36 1.91
C MET A 319 7.41 -14.68 1.41
N VAL A 320 6.66 -15.78 1.51
CA VAL A 320 7.10 -17.08 0.99
C VAL A 320 7.10 -17.05 -0.53
N MET A 321 6.00 -16.60 -1.15
CA MET A 321 5.90 -16.52 -2.62
C MET A 321 7.03 -15.65 -3.19
N TRP A 322 7.31 -14.49 -2.57
CA TRP A 322 8.40 -13.60 -3.00
C TRP A 322 9.76 -14.30 -3.00
N THR A 323 10.04 -15.11 -1.99
CA THR A 323 11.31 -15.87 -1.93
C THR A 323 11.40 -16.88 -3.08
N VAL A 324 10.29 -17.55 -3.40
CA VAL A 324 10.22 -18.49 -4.52
C VAL A 324 10.35 -17.77 -5.86
N ASP A 325 9.78 -16.57 -6.00
CA ASP A 325 9.93 -15.75 -7.21
C ASP A 325 11.38 -15.36 -7.47
N ASP A 326 12.09 -14.96 -6.40
CA ASP A 326 13.51 -14.64 -6.45
C ASP A 326 14.34 -15.86 -6.86
N ASP A 327 14.07 -17.03 -6.28
CA ASP A 327 14.73 -18.29 -6.66
C ASP A 327 14.54 -18.63 -8.15
N ILE A 328 13.29 -18.52 -8.64
CA ILE A 328 12.95 -18.80 -10.05
C ILE A 328 13.68 -17.81 -10.96
N ARG A 329 13.62 -16.51 -10.63
CA ARG A 329 14.28 -15.44 -11.39
C ARG A 329 15.79 -15.63 -11.45
N ASP A 330 16.41 -15.94 -10.32
CA ASP A 330 17.85 -16.18 -10.24
C ASP A 330 18.23 -17.45 -11.01
N GLY A 331 17.41 -18.50 -10.94
CA GLY A 331 17.55 -19.72 -11.71
C GLY A 331 17.57 -19.46 -13.22
N PHE A 332 16.53 -18.83 -13.77
CA PHE A 332 16.51 -18.46 -15.18
C PHE A 332 17.67 -17.54 -15.55
N GLY A 333 18.05 -16.62 -14.66
CA GLY A 333 19.21 -15.76 -14.83
C GLY A 333 20.53 -16.54 -14.94
N ARG A 334 20.72 -17.62 -14.16
CA ARG A 334 21.88 -18.50 -14.26
C ARG A 334 21.89 -19.27 -15.58
N LEU A 335 20.78 -19.90 -15.95
CA LEU A 335 20.65 -20.65 -17.20
C LEU A 335 20.91 -19.78 -18.44
N ALA A 336 20.41 -18.53 -18.43
CA ALA A 336 20.63 -17.57 -19.51
C ALA A 336 22.11 -17.15 -19.69
N ARG A 337 22.94 -17.33 -18.67
CA ARG A 337 24.39 -17.03 -18.71
C ARG A 337 25.25 -18.28 -18.80
N ALA A 338 24.64 -19.47 -18.94
CA ALA A 338 25.37 -20.71 -19.04
C ALA A 338 26.28 -20.72 -20.27
N LYS A 339 27.49 -21.28 -20.12
CA LYS A 339 28.48 -21.37 -21.21
C LYS A 339 28.34 -22.64 -22.05
N SER A 340 27.63 -23.63 -21.52
CA SER A 340 27.34 -24.92 -22.14
C SER A 340 25.91 -25.30 -21.82
N ILE A 341 25.27 -25.97 -22.78
CA ILE A 341 23.94 -26.58 -22.62
C ILE A 341 24.19 -28.07 -22.57
N ASP A 342 24.04 -28.65 -21.38
CA ASP A 342 24.23 -30.07 -21.09
C ASP A 342 23.02 -30.63 -20.34
N ASP A 343 23.07 -31.91 -19.97
CA ASP A 343 21.94 -32.59 -19.34
C ASP A 343 21.53 -31.95 -18.00
N ALA A 344 22.50 -31.41 -17.24
CA ALA A 344 22.22 -30.71 -15.99
C ALA A 344 21.50 -29.37 -16.23
N TRP A 345 21.85 -28.67 -17.31
CA TRP A 345 21.15 -27.46 -17.73
C TRP A 345 19.68 -27.74 -18.07
N TYR A 346 19.39 -28.84 -18.79
CA TYR A 346 18.01 -29.23 -19.12
C TYR A 346 17.20 -29.64 -17.88
N GLU A 347 17.81 -30.37 -16.95
CA GLU A 347 17.19 -30.76 -15.68
C GLU A 347 16.86 -29.54 -14.80
N GLU A 348 17.80 -28.58 -14.67
CA GLU A 348 17.54 -27.32 -13.95
C GLU A 348 16.45 -26.50 -14.66
N PHE A 349 16.44 -26.45 -16.00
CA PHE A 349 15.43 -25.70 -16.74
C PHE A 349 14.03 -26.28 -16.55
N ASP A 350 13.86 -27.60 -16.68
CA ASP A 350 12.57 -28.27 -16.43
C ASP A 350 12.05 -28.03 -15.00
N GLY A 351 12.95 -28.12 -14.02
CA GLY A 351 12.62 -27.84 -12.62
C GLY A 351 12.14 -26.40 -12.40
N LEU A 352 12.78 -25.42 -13.04
CA LEU A 352 12.36 -24.02 -12.94
C LEU A 352 11.05 -23.74 -13.67
N LEU A 353 10.81 -24.36 -14.84
CA LEU A 353 9.54 -24.29 -15.55
C LEU A 353 8.39 -24.84 -14.70
N THR A 354 8.61 -25.97 -14.05
CA THR A 354 7.61 -26.57 -13.14
C THR A 354 7.32 -25.67 -11.94
N ARG A 355 8.34 -25.10 -11.29
CA ARG A 355 8.16 -24.13 -10.20
C ARG A 355 7.42 -22.86 -10.64
N ALA A 356 7.63 -22.40 -11.87
CA ALA A 356 6.90 -21.26 -12.43
C ALA A 356 5.40 -21.59 -12.66
N GLN A 357 5.05 -22.79 -13.10
CA GLN A 357 3.66 -23.23 -13.20
C GLN A 357 2.97 -23.37 -11.84
N GLU A 358 3.67 -23.90 -10.84
CA GLU A 358 3.17 -23.90 -9.47
C GLU A 358 2.90 -22.48 -8.96
N MET A 359 3.73 -21.51 -9.34
CA MET A 359 3.53 -20.12 -8.98
C MET A 359 2.28 -19.53 -9.64
N ILE A 360 2.01 -19.84 -10.92
CA ILE A 360 0.77 -19.47 -11.60
C ILE A 360 -0.45 -19.99 -10.82
N TYR A 361 -0.43 -21.26 -10.41
CA TYR A 361 -1.51 -21.85 -9.63
C TYR A 361 -1.69 -21.13 -8.28
N LYS A 362 -0.61 -20.88 -7.54
CA LYS A 362 -0.64 -20.15 -6.27
C LYS A 362 -1.18 -18.74 -6.47
N GLU A 363 -0.79 -18.05 -7.53
CA GLU A 363 -1.33 -16.72 -7.78
C GLU A 363 -2.83 -16.72 -8.02
N GLN A 364 -3.33 -17.62 -8.88
CA GLN A 364 -4.74 -17.68 -9.24
C GLN A 364 -5.65 -18.14 -8.10
N ASN A 365 -5.18 -19.09 -7.28
CA ASN A 365 -6.00 -19.74 -6.25
C ASN A 365 -5.78 -19.16 -4.85
N ILE A 366 -4.70 -18.38 -4.66
CA ILE A 366 -4.32 -17.89 -3.35
C ILE A 366 -4.15 -16.37 -3.37
N LEU A 367 -3.17 -15.85 -4.12
CA LEU A 367 -2.82 -14.44 -4.06
C LEU A 367 -3.93 -13.53 -4.56
N PHE A 368 -4.50 -13.83 -5.73
CA PHE A 368 -5.51 -12.99 -6.35
C PHE A 368 -6.82 -12.95 -5.54
N PRO A 369 -7.34 -14.07 -5.01
CA PRO A 369 -8.46 -14.03 -4.07
C PRO A 369 -8.19 -13.16 -2.85
N ILE A 370 -7.02 -13.32 -2.19
CA ILE A 370 -6.65 -12.51 -1.03
C ILE A 370 -6.63 -11.01 -1.39
N CYS A 371 -6.01 -10.64 -2.51
CA CYS A 371 -6.01 -9.25 -2.96
C CYS A 371 -7.43 -8.75 -3.26
N ALA A 372 -8.25 -9.54 -3.94
CA ALA A 372 -9.62 -9.17 -4.32
C ALA A 372 -10.58 -9.03 -3.12
N GLU A 373 -10.33 -9.74 -2.02
CA GLU A 373 -11.11 -9.65 -0.79
C GLU A 373 -10.70 -8.46 0.08
N ASN A 374 -9.42 -8.05 0.03
CA ASN A 374 -8.88 -7.05 0.93
C ASN A 374 -8.84 -5.65 0.30
N PHE A 375 -8.39 -5.54 -0.95
CA PHE A 375 -8.06 -4.25 -1.56
C PHE A 375 -9.31 -3.45 -1.92
N SER A 376 -9.28 -2.15 -1.62
CA SER A 376 -10.36 -1.24 -2.00
C SER A 376 -10.31 -0.89 -3.48
N THR A 377 -11.42 -0.40 -4.02
CA THR A 377 -11.50 0.07 -5.41
C THR A 377 -10.50 1.20 -5.69
N GLU A 378 -10.33 2.15 -4.76
CA GLU A 378 -9.37 3.26 -4.89
C GLU A 378 -7.92 2.77 -4.94
N GLU A 379 -7.60 1.74 -4.16
CA GLU A 379 -6.28 1.12 -4.17
C GLU A 379 -6.02 0.40 -5.49
N TRP A 380 -7.03 -0.29 -6.03
CA TRP A 380 -6.95 -0.86 -7.38
C TRP A 380 -6.71 0.19 -8.46
N TYR A 381 -7.30 1.39 -8.34
CA TYR A 381 -7.00 2.49 -9.25
C TYR A 381 -5.54 2.95 -9.15
N GLN A 382 -5.01 3.04 -7.94
CA GLN A 382 -3.60 3.40 -7.74
C GLN A 382 -2.66 2.32 -8.29
N ILE A 383 -2.96 1.04 -8.03
CA ILE A 383 -2.23 -0.10 -8.62
C ILE A 383 -2.30 -0.03 -10.15
N TYR A 384 -3.47 0.22 -10.74
CA TYR A 384 -3.62 0.40 -12.19
C TYR A 384 -2.73 1.52 -12.75
N LYS A 385 -2.64 2.66 -12.06
CA LYS A 385 -1.75 3.76 -12.43
C LYS A 385 -0.29 3.33 -12.39
N ASP A 386 0.12 2.63 -11.34
CA ASP A 386 1.51 2.23 -11.15
C ASP A 386 1.95 1.12 -12.10
N THR A 387 1.03 0.29 -12.60
CA THR A 387 1.33 -0.71 -13.65
C THR A 387 1.80 -0.10 -14.98
N GLU A 388 1.62 1.21 -15.20
CA GLU A 388 2.13 1.93 -16.39
C GLU A 388 3.65 1.95 -16.45
N GLN A 389 4.32 1.85 -15.29
CA GLN A 389 5.77 1.94 -15.18
C GLN A 389 6.48 0.64 -15.60
N TYR A 390 5.74 -0.43 -15.86
CA TYR A 390 6.27 -1.77 -16.16
C TYR A 390 6.11 -2.10 -17.64
N GLU A 391 7.08 -2.83 -18.19
CA GLU A 391 7.04 -3.27 -19.58
C GLU A 391 5.92 -4.29 -19.85
N GLU A 392 5.51 -4.34 -21.12
CA GLU A 392 4.63 -5.37 -21.66
C GLU A 392 5.44 -6.66 -21.90
N ILE A 393 4.88 -7.79 -21.46
CA ILE A 393 5.54 -9.09 -21.49
C ILE A 393 4.58 -10.14 -22.05
N PHE A 394 5.15 -11.19 -22.64
CA PHE A 394 4.38 -12.32 -23.20
C PHE A 394 3.32 -11.93 -24.24
N GLY A 395 3.45 -10.76 -24.87
CA GLY A 395 2.46 -10.23 -25.80
C GLY A 395 1.17 -9.71 -25.15
N VAL A 396 1.16 -9.53 -23.83
CA VAL A 396 0.01 -8.97 -23.09
C VAL A 396 0.17 -7.45 -23.00
N GLU A 397 -0.61 -6.75 -23.84
CA GLU A 397 -0.63 -5.29 -23.91
C GLU A 397 -1.45 -4.67 -22.76
N ARG A 398 -1.12 -3.45 -22.37
CA ARG A 398 -1.90 -2.70 -21.40
C ARG A 398 -3.21 -2.22 -22.04
N VAL A 399 -4.34 -2.69 -21.51
CA VAL A 399 -5.67 -2.18 -21.88
C VAL A 399 -6.13 -1.13 -20.89
N ALA A 400 -6.69 -0.03 -21.39
CA ALA A 400 -7.17 1.06 -20.57
C ALA A 400 -8.35 0.63 -19.68
N TRP A 401 -8.27 0.93 -18.38
CA TRP A 401 -9.38 0.76 -17.44
C TRP A 401 -10.07 2.12 -17.23
N THR A 402 -11.14 2.35 -17.99
CA THR A 402 -11.82 3.64 -18.10
C THR A 402 -12.34 4.20 -16.77
N GLU A 403 -12.77 3.32 -15.88
CA GLU A 403 -13.24 3.67 -14.54
C GLU A 403 -12.11 4.26 -13.69
N ALA A 404 -10.95 3.60 -13.69
CA ALA A 404 -9.75 4.06 -12.98
C ALA A 404 -9.23 5.39 -13.53
N GLU A 405 -9.16 5.53 -14.86
CA GLU A 405 -8.73 6.79 -15.49
C GLU A 405 -9.61 7.98 -15.09
N SER A 406 -10.92 7.76 -15.04
CA SER A 406 -11.89 8.77 -14.64
C SER A 406 -11.75 9.15 -13.16
N ALA A 407 -11.57 8.16 -12.29
CA ALA A 407 -11.41 8.37 -10.84
C ALA A 407 -10.09 9.09 -10.51
N LEU A 408 -8.99 8.67 -11.13
CA LEU A 408 -7.66 9.27 -10.94
C LEU A 408 -7.59 10.70 -11.44
N ALA A 409 -8.20 11.00 -12.60
CA ALA A 409 -8.30 12.37 -13.11
C ALA A 409 -9.04 13.30 -12.14
N THR A 410 -10.06 12.77 -11.46
CA THR A 410 -10.85 13.52 -10.46
C THR A 410 -10.07 13.73 -9.15
N GLN A 411 -9.27 12.76 -8.69
CA GLN A 411 -8.44 12.90 -7.49
C GLN A 411 -7.39 14.02 -7.60
N THR A 412 -6.79 14.21 -8.78
CA THR A 412 -5.85 15.33 -9.03
C THR A 412 -6.47 16.72 -8.87
N THR A 413 -7.79 16.84 -8.76
CA THR A 413 -8.50 18.13 -8.60
C THR A 413 -8.95 18.44 -7.16
N LYS A 414 -8.81 17.50 -6.21
CA LYS A 414 -9.15 17.76 -4.81
C LYS A 414 -8.03 18.53 -4.12
N VAL A 415 -8.34 19.77 -3.73
CA VAL A 415 -7.59 20.55 -2.73
C VAL A 415 -7.65 19.79 -1.41
N SER A 416 -6.52 19.43 -0.82
CA SER A 416 -6.50 18.77 0.49
C SER A 416 -7.11 19.68 1.56
N GLY A 417 -8.06 19.15 2.32
CA GLY A 417 -8.77 19.84 3.39
C GLY A 417 -7.99 20.02 4.68
N ASP A 418 -6.69 19.68 4.70
CA ASP A 418 -5.76 20.09 5.75
C ASP A 418 -5.02 21.34 5.28
N ASP A 419 -5.15 22.43 6.04
CA ASP A 419 -4.70 23.81 5.71
C ASP A 419 -3.20 23.95 5.34
N ASN A 420 -2.40 22.89 5.37
CA ASN A 420 -0.95 22.94 5.13
C ASN A 420 -0.38 21.79 4.27
N THR A 421 -1.22 21.00 3.60
CA THR A 421 -0.78 19.91 2.72
C THR A 421 -0.95 20.31 1.25
N ILE A 422 0.02 19.95 0.40
CA ILE A 422 0.03 20.17 -1.05
C ILE A 422 -0.06 18.80 -1.71
N ALA A 423 -1.14 18.56 -2.45
CA ALA A 423 -1.27 17.39 -3.32
C ALA A 423 -0.50 17.59 -4.63
N LEU A 424 0.35 16.62 -4.96
CA LEU A 424 1.14 16.53 -6.20
C LEU A 424 0.74 15.25 -6.94
N ILE A 425 1.09 15.15 -8.23
CA ILE A 425 0.73 13.97 -9.05
C ILE A 425 1.32 12.65 -8.49
N GLY A 426 2.47 12.74 -7.82
CA GLY A 426 3.20 11.61 -7.23
C GLY A 426 3.04 11.44 -5.71
N GLY A 427 2.08 12.12 -5.08
CA GLY A 427 1.85 12.02 -3.62
C GLY A 427 1.48 13.37 -3.00
N SER A 428 1.65 13.52 -1.69
CA SER A 428 1.40 14.79 -0.99
C SER A 428 2.56 15.16 -0.08
N LEU A 429 2.79 16.46 0.09
CA LEU A 429 3.79 17.01 1.00
C LEU A 429 3.17 18.14 1.80
N THR A 430 3.52 18.28 3.07
CA THR A 430 3.23 19.53 3.78
C THR A 430 4.09 20.66 3.23
N VAL A 431 3.67 21.92 3.41
CA VAL A 431 4.45 23.09 2.99
C VAL A 431 5.86 23.06 3.61
N ASP A 432 5.98 22.62 4.86
CA ASP A 432 7.26 22.49 5.56
C ASP A 432 8.16 21.41 4.93
N GLN A 433 7.58 20.26 4.56
CA GLN A 433 8.30 19.18 3.88
C GLN A 433 8.79 19.64 2.50
N LEU A 434 7.95 20.33 1.72
CA LEU A 434 8.33 20.87 0.42
C LEU A 434 9.47 21.90 0.54
N ASN A 435 9.38 22.82 1.51
CA ASN A 435 10.41 23.81 1.76
C ASN A 435 11.74 23.15 2.18
N ALA A 436 11.70 22.18 3.11
CA ALA A 436 12.88 21.46 3.54
C ALA A 436 13.54 20.66 2.40
N MET A 437 12.74 20.00 1.56
CA MET A 437 13.21 19.26 0.39
C MET A 437 13.95 20.18 -0.60
N LEU A 438 13.36 21.32 -0.96
CA LEU A 438 13.97 22.29 -1.88
C LEU A 438 15.26 22.91 -1.33
N ASN A 439 15.36 23.10 -0.02
CA ASN A 439 16.57 23.62 0.65
C ASN A 439 17.67 22.55 0.84
N THR A 440 17.31 21.25 0.76
CA THR A 440 18.27 20.13 0.88
C THR A 440 18.90 19.76 -0.46
N MET A 441 18.22 20.07 -1.57
CA MET A 441 18.74 19.85 -2.92
C MET A 441 20.11 20.54 -3.10
N PRO A 442 21.15 19.86 -3.62
CA PRO A 442 22.50 20.42 -3.75
C PRO A 442 22.62 21.35 -4.97
N MET A 443 21.65 22.24 -5.14
CA MET A 443 21.53 23.19 -6.24
C MET A 443 20.89 24.48 -5.73
N GLU A 444 21.31 25.62 -6.28
CA GLU A 444 20.55 26.86 -6.09
C GLU A 444 19.38 26.84 -7.06
N VAL A 445 18.17 27.04 -6.54
CA VAL A 445 16.94 27.07 -7.30
C VAL A 445 16.40 28.49 -7.27
N THR A 446 16.00 29.02 -8.43
CA THR A 446 15.25 30.28 -8.55
C THR A 446 14.10 30.09 -9.53
N PHE A 447 12.92 30.59 -9.19
CA PHE A 447 11.74 30.53 -10.06
C PHE A 447 11.18 31.93 -10.33
N VAL A 448 11.03 32.21 -11.62
CA VAL A 448 10.41 33.41 -12.18
C VAL A 448 9.12 32.98 -12.86
N ASP A 449 8.00 33.61 -12.57
CA ASP A 449 6.71 33.20 -13.15
C ASP A 449 6.50 33.70 -14.59
N HIS A 450 5.33 33.37 -15.15
CA HIS A 450 4.88 33.80 -16.47
C HIS A 450 4.62 35.31 -16.60
N GLU A 451 4.65 36.08 -15.52
CA GLU A 451 4.57 37.55 -15.52
C GLU A 451 5.97 38.19 -15.37
N ASP A 452 7.04 37.40 -15.47
CA ASP A 452 8.43 37.79 -15.29
C ASP A 452 8.76 38.27 -13.86
N ILE A 453 7.96 37.83 -12.87
CA ILE A 453 8.15 38.17 -11.45
C ILE A 453 8.97 37.09 -10.75
N ASN A 454 10.00 37.50 -10.01
CA ASN A 454 10.75 36.60 -9.13
C ASN A 454 9.86 36.12 -7.98
N ARG A 455 9.48 34.84 -7.97
CA ARG A 455 8.57 34.28 -6.97
C ARG A 455 9.28 33.54 -5.86
N TYR A 456 10.38 32.87 -6.18
CA TYR A 456 11.01 31.95 -5.25
C TYR A 456 12.50 31.79 -5.51
N PHE A 457 13.25 31.55 -4.44
CA PHE A 457 14.53 30.87 -4.48
C PHE A 457 14.69 30.07 -3.18
N ASN A 458 15.40 28.93 -3.25
CA ASN A 458 15.66 28.13 -2.06
C ASN A 458 16.67 28.81 -1.12
N ASP A 459 16.71 28.42 0.16
CA ASP A 459 17.71 28.90 1.11
C ASP A 459 19.04 28.12 0.97
N GLY A 460 20.12 28.62 1.59
CA GLY A 460 21.44 27.96 1.59
C GLY A 460 22.58 28.82 1.05
N GLU A 461 23.76 28.21 0.93
CA GLU A 461 24.95 28.88 0.38
C GLU A 461 24.74 29.18 -1.12
N LYS A 462 24.90 30.45 -1.51
CA LYS A 462 24.69 30.90 -2.90
C LYS A 462 25.91 31.58 -3.50
N VAL A 463 26.27 31.12 -4.69
CA VAL A 463 27.28 31.67 -5.59
C VAL A 463 26.75 32.93 -6.26
N PHE A 464 25.45 32.97 -6.56
CA PHE A 464 24.76 34.17 -7.00
C PHE A 464 23.90 34.73 -5.88
N LYS A 465 24.25 35.93 -5.39
CA LYS A 465 23.52 36.55 -4.29
C LYS A 465 22.05 36.76 -4.70
N ARG A 466 21.13 36.29 -3.86
CA ARG A 466 19.68 36.44 -4.00
C ARG A 466 19.15 37.20 -2.77
N PRO A 467 19.13 38.55 -2.79
CA PRO A 467 18.55 39.29 -1.68
C PRO A 467 17.04 39.05 -1.65
N THR A 468 16.46 38.85 -0.46
CA THR A 468 15.01 38.67 -0.26
C THR A 468 14.18 39.83 -0.81
N THR A 469 14.76 41.03 -0.90
CA THR A 469 14.16 42.19 -1.56
C THR A 469 13.96 42.03 -3.07
N ALA A 470 14.47 40.97 -3.70
CA ALA A 470 14.22 40.63 -5.10
C ALA A 470 12.90 39.86 -5.31
N ILE A 471 12.35 39.23 -4.26
CA ILE A 471 11.06 38.54 -4.33
C ILE A 471 9.94 39.55 -4.63
N GLY A 472 9.03 39.19 -5.54
CA GLY A 472 7.91 40.03 -5.97
C GLY A 472 8.28 41.14 -6.94
N ARG A 473 9.54 41.22 -7.38
CA ARG A 473 9.99 42.19 -8.39
C ARG A 473 10.12 41.54 -9.75
N ASP A 474 10.01 42.39 -10.76
CA ASP A 474 10.40 42.08 -12.13
C ASP A 474 11.86 41.59 -12.17
N VAL A 475 12.07 40.43 -12.79
CA VAL A 475 13.36 39.78 -13.01
C VAL A 475 14.35 40.69 -13.73
N TYR A 476 13.90 41.53 -14.66
CA TYR A 476 14.73 42.46 -15.43
C TYR A 476 15.40 43.49 -14.50
N SER A 477 14.66 43.96 -13.48
CA SER A 477 15.17 44.91 -12.48
C SER A 477 16.23 44.34 -11.54
N CYS A 478 16.40 43.02 -11.54
CA CYS A 478 17.37 42.30 -10.71
C CYS A 478 18.73 42.13 -11.42
N HIS A 479 18.83 42.52 -12.70
CA HIS A 479 20.01 42.33 -13.53
C HIS A 479 20.62 43.67 -13.98
N PRO A 480 21.94 43.75 -14.15
CA PRO A 480 22.58 44.95 -14.71
C PRO A 480 22.10 45.23 -16.16
N PRO A 481 22.10 46.50 -16.62
CA PRO A 481 21.60 46.86 -17.96
C PRO A 481 22.26 46.15 -19.14
N LYS A 482 23.49 45.64 -18.96
CA LYS A 482 24.21 44.86 -19.99
C LYS A 482 23.71 43.42 -20.11
N ILE A 483 23.12 42.87 -19.04
CA ILE A 483 22.69 41.47 -18.93
C ILE A 483 21.17 41.35 -19.16
N GLU A 484 20.41 42.37 -18.78
CA GLU A 484 18.95 42.39 -18.95
C GLU A 484 18.47 41.97 -20.37
N PRO A 485 19.06 42.46 -21.49
CA PRO A 485 18.60 42.05 -22.82
C PRO A 485 18.81 40.56 -23.10
N ILE A 486 19.83 39.94 -22.49
CA ILE A 486 20.10 38.50 -22.62
C ILE A 486 19.02 37.71 -21.87
N VAL A 487 18.70 38.12 -20.64
CA VAL A 487 17.65 37.50 -19.82
C VAL A 487 16.29 37.57 -20.55
N ARG A 488 15.95 38.73 -21.10
CA ARG A 488 14.75 38.93 -21.91
C ARG A 488 14.72 37.99 -23.12
N GLY A 489 15.83 37.88 -23.85
CA GLY A 489 15.94 36.96 -24.98
C GLY A 489 15.73 35.49 -24.60
N ILE A 490 16.25 35.05 -23.45
CA ILE A 490 16.05 33.69 -22.95
C ILE A 490 14.57 33.44 -22.64
N ILE A 491 13.94 34.31 -21.84
CA ILE A 491 12.52 34.18 -21.45
C ILE A 491 11.60 34.22 -22.68
N GLU A 492 11.86 35.13 -23.63
CA GLU A 492 11.08 35.18 -24.87
C GLU A 492 11.20 33.90 -25.70
N SER A 493 12.41 33.31 -25.78
CA SER A 493 12.60 32.04 -26.51
C SER A 493 11.80 30.90 -25.87
N PHE A 494 11.64 30.89 -24.55
CA PHE A 494 10.83 29.92 -23.82
C PHE A 494 9.32 30.13 -24.04
N ARG A 495 8.86 31.39 -24.01
CA ARG A 495 7.46 31.74 -24.32
C ARG A 495 7.09 31.35 -25.76
N LYS A 496 7.98 31.60 -26.72
CA LYS A 496 7.80 31.27 -28.14
C LYS A 496 8.00 29.78 -28.45
N ARG A 497 8.39 28.96 -27.46
CA ARG A 497 8.72 27.53 -27.63
C ARG A 497 9.85 27.28 -28.63
N GLU A 498 10.75 28.25 -28.79
CA GLU A 498 11.95 28.08 -29.61
C GLU A 498 12.99 27.22 -28.89
N ARG A 499 12.96 27.23 -27.55
CA ARG A 499 13.82 26.46 -26.66
C ARG A 499 13.04 26.04 -25.41
N ASP A 500 13.45 24.94 -24.81
CA ASP A 500 12.99 24.50 -23.48
C ASP A 500 14.08 24.62 -22.41
N ASN A 501 15.34 24.74 -22.82
CA ASN A 501 16.45 25.02 -21.91
C ASN A 501 17.52 25.93 -22.53
N VAL A 502 18.30 26.57 -21.67
CA VAL A 502 19.54 27.29 -22.00
C VAL A 502 20.56 26.99 -20.91
N ALA A 503 21.61 26.27 -21.28
CA ALA A 503 22.71 25.91 -20.38
C ALA A 503 23.92 26.85 -20.55
N VAL A 504 24.51 27.23 -19.43
CA VAL A 504 25.73 28.05 -19.36
C VAL A 504 26.73 27.38 -18.43
N TRP A 505 27.94 27.19 -18.94
CA TRP A 505 29.08 26.70 -18.17
C TRP A 505 30.01 27.86 -17.88
N LEU A 506 30.35 28.07 -16.60
CA LEU A 506 31.21 29.19 -16.20
C LEU A 506 32.13 28.81 -15.06
N GLU A 507 33.25 29.51 -14.94
CA GLU A 507 34.16 29.38 -13.81
C GLU A 507 34.08 30.63 -12.94
N LYS A 508 33.92 30.45 -11.62
CA LYS A 508 33.83 31.55 -10.66
C LYS A 508 34.60 31.20 -9.40
N VAL A 509 35.48 32.10 -8.95
CA VAL A 509 36.37 31.85 -7.79
C VAL A 509 37.17 30.54 -7.93
N GLY A 510 37.59 30.19 -9.17
CA GLY A 510 38.35 28.96 -9.45
C GLY A 510 37.54 27.66 -9.42
N ARG A 511 36.21 27.72 -9.27
CA ARG A 511 35.31 26.56 -9.26
C ARG A 511 34.42 26.55 -10.52
N PRO A 512 34.19 25.39 -11.14
CA PRO A 512 33.29 25.26 -12.28
C PRO A 512 31.83 25.21 -11.83
N PHE A 513 30.97 25.96 -12.50
CA PHE A 513 29.53 26.00 -12.27
C PHE A 513 28.77 25.66 -13.54
N TYR A 514 27.67 24.93 -13.35
CA TYR A 514 26.67 24.68 -14.37
C TYR A 514 25.41 25.47 -14.01
N VAL A 515 25.00 26.37 -14.91
CA VAL A 515 23.76 27.13 -14.79
C VAL A 515 22.81 26.67 -15.89
N ASN A 516 21.59 26.29 -15.52
CA ASN A 516 20.57 25.85 -16.47
C ASN A 516 19.28 26.63 -16.27
N TYR A 517 18.84 27.32 -17.33
CA TYR A 517 17.55 27.97 -17.39
C TYR A 517 16.59 27.06 -18.13
N MET A 518 15.40 26.80 -17.59
CA MET A 518 14.43 25.85 -18.14
C MET A 518 13.04 26.46 -18.19
N ALA A 519 12.30 26.19 -19.27
CA ALA A 519 10.90 26.57 -19.39
C ALA A 519 10.05 25.64 -18.52
N VAL A 520 9.29 26.20 -17.57
CA VAL A 520 8.30 25.45 -16.77
C VAL A 520 6.96 25.52 -17.49
N ARG A 521 6.35 24.36 -17.76
CA ARG A 521 5.07 24.26 -18.47
C ARG A 521 4.08 23.35 -17.73
N ASP A 522 2.79 23.63 -17.88
CA ASP A 522 1.72 22.75 -17.39
C ASP A 522 1.49 21.55 -18.34
N GLN A 523 0.56 20.65 -17.96
CA GLN A 523 0.18 19.48 -18.77
C GLN A 523 -0.36 19.84 -20.17
N ASN A 524 -0.86 21.07 -20.35
CA ASN A 524 -1.34 21.59 -21.63
C ASN A 524 -0.24 22.33 -22.42
N ASN A 525 1.02 22.24 -21.99
CA ASN A 525 2.18 22.93 -22.54
C ASN A 525 2.11 24.48 -22.44
N ASN A 526 1.29 25.03 -21.55
CA ASN A 526 1.28 26.48 -21.31
C ASN A 526 2.50 26.88 -20.49
N TYR A 527 3.13 28.01 -20.83
CA TYR A 527 4.30 28.51 -20.11
C TYR A 527 3.89 29.09 -18.75
N LEU A 528 4.40 28.49 -17.67
CA LEU A 528 4.16 28.90 -16.28
C LEU A 528 5.28 29.80 -15.72
N GLY A 529 6.48 29.74 -16.31
CA GLY A 529 7.63 30.50 -15.84
C GLY A 529 8.96 29.91 -16.28
N THR A 530 10.04 30.49 -15.75
CA THR A 530 11.43 30.05 -15.95
C THR A 530 11.99 29.56 -14.62
N LEU A 531 12.55 28.34 -14.64
CA LEU A 531 13.36 27.78 -13.57
C LEU A 531 14.84 28.04 -13.87
N GLU A 532 15.58 28.60 -12.92
CA GLU A 532 17.03 28.68 -12.96
C GLU A 532 17.60 27.72 -11.91
N LEU A 533 18.52 26.86 -12.35
CA LEU A 533 19.28 25.94 -11.52
C LEU A 533 20.77 26.26 -11.61
N VAL A 534 21.44 26.38 -10.46
CA VAL A 534 22.90 26.55 -10.39
C VAL A 534 23.49 25.41 -9.59
N GLN A 535 24.47 24.71 -10.15
CA GLN A 535 25.17 23.62 -9.49
C GLN A 535 26.68 23.84 -9.51
N ASP A 536 27.30 23.64 -8.35
CA ASP A 536 28.75 23.55 -8.23
C ASP A 536 29.23 22.21 -8.76
N MET A 537 30.03 22.22 -9.82
CA MET A 537 30.48 21.01 -10.50
C MET A 537 31.86 20.55 -10.04
N GLN A 538 32.40 21.10 -8.95
CA GLN A 538 33.72 20.72 -8.45
C GLN A 538 33.78 19.23 -8.09
N PHE A 539 32.70 18.68 -7.49
CA PHE A 539 32.63 17.26 -7.15
C PHE A 539 32.80 16.35 -8.38
N ALA A 540 32.17 16.73 -9.50
CA ALA A 540 32.27 15.99 -10.75
C ALA A 540 33.68 16.11 -11.36
N LYS A 541 34.24 17.33 -11.38
CA LYS A 541 35.61 17.58 -11.85
C LYS A 541 36.63 16.75 -11.07
N ASP A 542 36.49 16.68 -9.74
CA ASP A 542 37.38 15.90 -8.88
C ASP A 542 37.22 14.39 -9.10
N HIS A 543 35.98 13.90 -9.27
CA HIS A 543 35.72 12.49 -9.54
C HIS A 543 36.41 12.03 -10.82
N PHE A 544 36.19 12.73 -11.93
CA PHE A 544 36.77 12.34 -13.23
C PHE A 544 38.27 12.64 -13.36
N ALA A 545 38.83 13.53 -12.54
CA ALA A 545 40.28 13.74 -12.48
C ALA A 545 41.02 12.58 -11.81
N ARG A 546 40.36 11.85 -10.88
CA ARG A 546 40.95 10.68 -10.19
C ARG A 546 40.93 9.39 -11.02
N THR A 547 40.05 9.32 -12.02
CA THR A 547 39.86 8.15 -12.89
C THR A 547 40.76 8.18 -14.13
N LYS A 548 41.61 9.20 -14.26
CA LYS A 548 42.70 9.28 -15.24
C LYS A 548 44.02 8.92 -14.57
#